data_AF-A0A256YSM3-F1
#
_entry.id   AF-A0A256YSM3-F1
#
_cell.length_a   1.000
_cell.length_b   1.000
_cell.length_c   1.000
_cell.angle_alpha   90.00
_cell.angle_beta   90.00
_cell.angle_gamma   90.00
#
_symmetry.space_group_name_H-M   'P 1'
#
loop_
_entity.id
_entity.type
_entity.pdbx_description
1 polymer ?
#
loop_
_entity_poly.entity_id
_entity_poly.type
_entity_poly.pdbx_seq_one_letter_code
_entity_poly.pdbx_strand_id
1 'polypeptide(L)'
;MGVKGKPEEEGISELLLGYLEDEVFGRLGQSSLEAIKRRALDPSGAEALKRWIVDSLLRERDKVSRRTLRRVDLEAAFSDRAFLTRISEVALERLRCGPNAPTLNIEPKRLSTEETQKILGEGINFGLIFGAESIYFQDVVLAFQVDEFSSRPLRGGKVNVLGVHLDWLTEKGEAVRALLVDESWRVKEVGFEAAVPLHVVQTLHLPFSRETDLHRRLSDTFRDAGIVQVNPYEASERADDKAWTHELWLRCR
;
A
#
# COMPACT_ATOMS: atom_id res chain seq x y z
N MET A 1 -0.35 -31.03 -9.67
CA MET A 1 1.04 -31.43 -9.34
C MET A 1 1.48 -30.60 -8.16
N GLY A 2 1.62 -31.20 -6.98
CA GLY A 2 1.97 -30.50 -5.76
C GLY A 2 3.44 -30.10 -5.76
N VAL A 3 3.72 -28.81 -5.95
CA VAL A 3 5.02 -28.25 -5.63
C VAL A 3 5.07 -28.20 -4.11
N LYS A 4 5.88 -29.08 -3.50
CA LYS A 4 6.33 -28.88 -2.12
C LYS A 4 7.15 -27.59 -2.12
N GLY A 5 6.52 -26.47 -1.78
CA GLY A 5 7.21 -25.22 -1.50
C GLY A 5 8.25 -25.49 -0.41
N LYS A 6 9.47 -24.98 -0.59
CA LYS A 6 10.41 -24.84 0.53
C LYS A 6 9.67 -24.11 1.66
N PRO A 7 9.87 -24.46 2.94
CA PRO A 7 9.34 -23.64 4.03
C PRO A 7 9.81 -22.20 3.79
N GLU A 8 8.84 -21.33 3.52
CA GLU A 8 9.07 -19.94 3.14
C GLU A 8 9.72 -19.23 4.33
N GLU A 9 10.84 -18.54 4.10
CA GLU A 9 11.45 -17.72 5.15
C GLU A 9 10.57 -16.49 5.37
N GLU A 10 10.11 -16.30 6.60
CA GLU A 10 9.40 -15.11 7.07
C GLU A 10 10.16 -13.83 6.66
N GLY A 11 9.44 -12.88 6.07
CA GLY A 11 9.99 -11.58 5.70
C GLY A 11 10.40 -10.75 6.92
N ILE A 12 11.35 -9.81 6.76
CA ILE A 12 11.76 -8.93 7.87
C ILE A 12 10.57 -8.10 8.39
N SER A 13 9.70 -7.63 7.51
CA SER A 13 8.49 -6.88 7.88
C SER A 13 7.49 -7.75 8.65
N GLU A 14 7.25 -8.98 8.19
CA GLU A 14 6.40 -9.97 8.87
C GLU A 14 6.91 -10.27 10.28
N LEU A 15 8.22 -10.53 10.41
CA LEU A 15 8.87 -10.77 11.70
C LEU A 15 8.67 -9.60 12.69
N LEU A 16 8.85 -8.36 12.22
CA LEU A 16 8.70 -7.18 13.08
C LEU A 16 7.24 -6.95 13.47
N LEU A 17 6.31 -7.12 12.53
CA LEU A 17 4.88 -6.99 12.79
C LEU A 17 4.39 -8.07 13.77
N GLY A 18 4.78 -9.33 13.56
CA GLY A 18 4.47 -10.43 14.48
C GLY A 18 5.08 -10.21 15.86
N TYR A 19 6.32 -9.72 15.94
CA TYR A 19 6.93 -9.35 17.23
C TYR A 19 6.12 -8.26 17.97
N LEU A 20 5.67 -7.22 17.25
CA LEU A 20 4.84 -6.19 17.85
C LEU A 20 3.52 -6.76 18.37
N GLU A 21 2.87 -7.63 17.61
CA GLU A 21 1.62 -8.26 18.00
C GLU A 21 1.77 -9.15 19.22
N ASP A 22 2.75 -10.04 19.23
CA ASP A 22 2.91 -11.04 20.29
C ASP A 22 3.50 -10.43 21.56
N GLU A 23 4.56 -9.61 21.42
CA GLU A 23 5.41 -9.24 22.55
C GLU A 23 5.21 -7.81 23.03
N VAL A 24 4.73 -6.92 22.17
CA VAL A 24 4.50 -5.52 22.54
C VAL A 24 3.03 -5.29 22.87
N PHE A 25 2.12 -5.70 21.99
CA PHE A 25 0.68 -5.56 22.20
C PHE A 25 0.08 -6.74 22.98
N GLY A 26 0.52 -7.96 22.72
CA GLY A 26 -0.01 -9.18 23.34
C GLY A 26 0.24 -9.25 24.85
N ARG A 27 1.23 -8.51 25.36
CA ARG A 27 1.49 -8.39 26.80
C ARG A 27 0.62 -7.36 27.51
N LEU A 28 -0.15 -6.55 26.76
CA LEU A 28 -1.03 -5.54 27.34
C LEU A 28 -2.33 -6.19 27.81
N GLY A 29 -2.81 -5.78 28.98
CA GLY A 29 -4.17 -6.11 29.40
C GLY A 29 -5.21 -5.52 28.45
N GLN A 30 -6.40 -6.14 28.39
CA GLN A 30 -7.48 -5.76 27.47
C GLN A 30 -7.83 -4.26 27.54
N SER A 31 -7.91 -3.68 28.74
CA SER A 31 -8.21 -2.26 28.94
C SER A 31 -7.15 -1.34 28.32
N SER A 32 -5.87 -1.74 28.38
CA SER A 32 -4.75 -0.99 27.79
C SER A 32 -4.77 -1.09 26.27
N LEU A 33 -5.07 -2.26 25.73
CA LEU A 33 -5.19 -2.47 24.28
C LEU A 33 -6.32 -1.61 23.70
N GLU A 34 -7.48 -1.58 24.35
CA GLU A 34 -8.61 -0.73 23.93
C GLU A 34 -8.33 0.77 24.08
N ALA A 35 -7.49 1.17 25.05
CA ALA A 35 -7.02 2.55 25.13
C ALA A 35 -6.11 2.92 23.95
N ILE A 36 -5.20 2.02 23.56
CA ILE A 36 -4.32 2.21 22.39
C ILE A 36 -5.13 2.28 21.11
N LYS A 37 -6.10 1.37 20.89
CA LYS A 37 -6.98 1.40 19.71
C LYS A 37 -7.72 2.73 19.59
N ARG A 38 -8.32 3.21 20.69
CA ARG A 38 -8.98 4.52 20.71
C ARG A 38 -8.01 5.66 20.39
N ARG A 39 -6.80 5.62 20.95
CA ARG A 39 -5.75 6.61 20.65
C ARG A 39 -5.28 6.55 19.20
N ALA A 40 -5.28 5.36 18.58
CA ALA A 40 -4.91 5.20 17.18
C ALA A 40 -5.91 5.84 16.22
N LEU A 41 -7.17 6.06 16.62
CA LEU A 41 -8.18 6.71 15.78
C LEU A 41 -8.01 8.24 15.72
N ASP A 42 -7.34 8.84 16.70
CA ASP A 42 -7.02 10.28 16.71
C ASP A 42 -5.69 10.54 15.98
N PRO A 43 -5.58 11.55 15.09
CA PRO A 43 -4.34 11.84 14.37
C PRO A 43 -3.13 12.11 15.27
N SER A 44 -3.30 12.88 16.35
CA SER A 44 -2.20 13.20 17.27
C SER A 44 -1.81 11.98 18.12
N GLY A 45 -2.81 11.19 18.50
CA GLY A 45 -2.65 9.93 19.18
C GLY A 45 -1.90 8.90 18.33
N ALA A 46 -2.26 8.76 17.06
CA ALA A 46 -1.61 7.90 16.09
C ALA A 46 -0.13 8.29 15.91
N GLU A 47 0.18 9.57 15.74
CA GLU A 47 1.57 10.03 15.60
C GLU A 47 2.43 9.74 16.85
N ALA A 48 1.84 9.90 18.04
CA ALA A 48 2.53 9.54 19.28
C ALA A 48 2.75 8.02 19.40
N LEU A 49 1.77 7.21 18.96
CA LEU A 49 1.88 5.75 18.97
C LEU A 49 2.92 5.26 17.95
N LYS A 50 2.99 5.82 16.75
CA LYS A 50 4.03 5.49 15.75
C LYS A 50 5.43 5.65 16.34
N ARG A 51 5.70 6.81 16.96
CA ARG A 51 6.98 7.07 17.65
C ARG A 51 7.25 6.05 18.76
N TRP A 52 6.25 5.76 19.60
CA TRP A 52 6.40 4.77 20.67
C TRP A 52 6.66 3.35 20.15
N ILE A 53 6.05 2.95 19.02
CA ILE A 53 6.29 1.66 18.37
C ILE A 53 7.75 1.58 17.88
N VAL A 54 8.22 2.61 17.16
CA VAL A 54 9.60 2.67 16.67
C VAL A 54 10.60 2.60 17.82
N ASP A 55 10.39 3.38 18.88
CA ASP A 55 11.26 3.36 20.06
C ASP A 55 11.24 1.99 20.78
N SER A 56 10.10 1.31 20.78
CA SER A 56 9.98 -0.04 21.36
C SER A 56 10.73 -1.07 20.53
N LEU A 57 10.62 -1.04 19.21
CA LEU A 57 11.40 -1.90 18.30
C LEU A 57 12.90 -1.70 18.49
N LEU A 58 13.36 -0.44 18.57
CA LEU A 58 14.77 -0.12 18.77
C LEU A 58 15.30 -0.59 20.13
N ARG A 59 14.52 -0.43 21.21
CA ARG A 59 14.89 -0.93 22.55
C ARG A 59 14.95 -2.45 22.61
N GLU A 60 14.11 -3.13 21.85
CA GLU A 60 13.97 -4.59 21.86
C GLU A 60 14.76 -5.29 20.74
N ARG A 61 15.59 -4.54 19.99
CA ARG A 61 16.37 -5.03 18.83
C ARG A 61 17.12 -6.32 19.10
N ASP A 62 17.79 -6.43 20.25
CA ASP A 62 18.55 -7.64 20.61
C ASP A 62 17.66 -8.87 20.80
N LYS A 63 16.42 -8.67 21.28
CA LYS A 63 15.46 -9.78 21.45
C LYS A 63 14.89 -10.20 20.11
N VAL A 64 14.53 -9.24 19.25
CA VAL A 64 14.07 -9.51 17.87
C VAL A 64 15.14 -10.24 17.07
N SER A 65 16.40 -9.81 17.17
CA SER A 65 17.54 -10.39 16.43
C SER A 65 17.86 -11.84 16.80
N ARG A 66 17.35 -12.33 17.94
CA ARG A 66 17.44 -13.75 18.33
C ARG A 66 16.38 -14.63 17.65
N ARG A 67 15.34 -14.04 17.04
CA ARG A 67 14.24 -14.76 16.39
C ARG A 67 14.51 -15.11 14.92
N THR A 68 15.55 -14.54 14.31
CA THR A 68 15.87 -14.79 12.90
C THR A 68 17.34 -15.09 12.66
N LEU A 69 17.60 -15.89 11.62
CA LEU A 69 18.94 -16.13 11.09
C LEU A 69 19.39 -15.02 10.14
N ARG A 70 18.47 -14.18 9.64
CA ARG A 70 18.73 -13.06 8.71
C ARG A 70 19.21 -11.80 9.43
N ARG A 71 20.22 -11.94 10.28
CA ARG A 71 20.68 -10.84 11.15
C ARG A 71 21.12 -9.61 10.36
N VAL A 72 21.85 -9.79 9.26
CA VAL A 72 22.37 -8.66 8.46
C VAL A 72 21.23 -7.83 7.85
N ASP A 73 20.21 -8.48 7.29
CA ASP A 73 19.06 -7.81 6.69
C ASP A 73 18.23 -7.07 7.75
N LEU A 74 18.05 -7.70 8.92
CA LEU A 74 17.36 -7.09 10.06
C LEU A 74 18.13 -5.87 10.58
N GLU A 75 19.45 -5.93 10.61
CA GLU A 75 20.32 -4.85 11.08
C GLU A 75 20.28 -3.63 10.15
N ALA A 76 20.25 -3.89 8.83
CA ALA A 76 20.01 -2.85 7.83
C ALA A 76 18.62 -2.23 8.01
N ALA A 77 17.59 -3.06 8.22
CA ALA A 77 16.23 -2.61 8.47
C ALA A 77 16.10 -1.74 9.74
N PHE A 78 16.77 -2.10 10.83
CA PHE A 78 16.82 -1.27 12.06
C PHE A 78 17.56 0.06 11.87
N SER A 79 18.43 0.15 10.87
CA SER A 79 19.16 1.37 10.54
C SER A 79 18.34 2.32 9.66
N ASP A 80 17.28 1.83 9.01
CA ASP A 80 16.38 2.64 8.20
C ASP A 80 15.17 3.12 9.02
N ARG A 81 15.22 4.39 9.43
CA ARG A 81 14.12 5.07 10.15
C ARG A 81 12.82 5.13 9.33
N ALA A 82 12.90 5.27 8.01
CA ALA A 82 11.70 5.35 7.17
C ALA A 82 11.01 3.99 7.10
N PHE A 83 11.79 2.90 7.02
CA PHE A 83 11.26 1.54 7.11
C PHE A 83 10.58 1.28 8.46
N LEU A 84 11.24 1.59 9.59
CA LEU A 84 10.63 1.41 10.91
C LEU A 84 9.38 2.26 11.11
N THR A 85 9.37 3.48 10.59
CA THR A 85 8.18 4.34 10.60
C THR A 85 7.05 3.66 9.83
N ARG A 86 7.35 3.06 8.67
CA ARG A 86 6.34 2.34 7.91
C ARG A 86 5.82 1.09 8.62
N ILE A 87 6.70 0.32 9.26
CA ILE A 87 6.27 -0.81 10.12
C ILE A 87 5.31 -0.32 11.20
N SER A 88 5.58 0.84 11.81
CA SER A 88 4.68 1.42 12.81
C SER A 88 3.32 1.84 12.25
N GLU A 89 3.27 2.34 11.01
CA GLU A 89 2.02 2.69 10.34
C GLU A 89 1.18 1.44 10.06
N VAL A 90 1.78 0.41 9.48
CA VAL A 90 1.08 -0.86 9.22
C VAL A 90 0.62 -1.53 10.51
N ALA A 91 1.43 -1.48 11.58
CA ALA A 91 1.01 -1.97 12.89
C ALA A 91 -0.21 -1.20 13.43
N LEU A 92 -0.28 0.11 13.21
CA LEU A 92 -1.46 0.90 13.58
C LEU A 92 -2.68 0.62 12.70
N GLU A 93 -2.49 0.46 11.38
CA GLU A 93 -3.55 0.02 10.46
C GLU A 93 -4.16 -1.29 10.99
N ARG A 94 -3.31 -2.30 11.28
CA ARG A 94 -3.75 -3.59 11.84
C ARG A 94 -4.46 -3.44 13.19
N LEU A 95 -3.98 -2.60 14.09
CA LEU A 95 -4.64 -2.36 15.38
C LEU A 95 -6.05 -1.78 15.22
N ARG A 96 -6.27 -0.88 14.25
CA ARG A 96 -7.60 -0.31 13.95
C ARG A 96 -8.53 -1.33 13.31
N CYS A 97 -7.97 -2.17 12.44
CA CYS A 97 -8.70 -3.14 11.63
C CYS A 97 -8.99 -4.46 12.36
N GLY A 98 -8.25 -4.74 13.43
CA GLY A 98 -8.45 -5.90 14.31
C GLY A 98 -7.50 -7.07 14.01
N PRO A 99 -7.57 -8.14 14.83
CA PRO A 99 -6.57 -9.22 14.84
C PRO A 99 -6.56 -10.07 13.56
N ASN A 100 -7.65 -10.05 12.79
CA ASN A 100 -7.76 -10.79 11.53
C ASN A 100 -7.40 -9.94 10.31
N ALA A 101 -6.92 -8.71 10.51
CA ALA A 101 -6.44 -7.90 9.41
C ALA A 101 -5.28 -8.65 8.71
N PRO A 102 -5.10 -8.49 7.39
CA PRO A 102 -4.02 -9.15 6.68
C PRO A 102 -2.68 -8.44 6.94
N THR A 103 -1.59 -9.20 6.87
CA THR A 103 -0.24 -8.64 7.00
C THR A 103 0.20 -8.11 5.64
N LEU A 104 0.94 -7.00 5.63
CA LEU A 104 1.52 -6.44 4.42
C LEU A 104 3.03 -6.70 4.44
N ASN A 105 3.55 -7.37 3.43
CA ASN A 105 4.99 -7.54 3.27
C ASN A 105 5.59 -6.23 2.74
N ILE A 106 6.44 -5.60 3.54
CA ILE A 106 7.15 -4.37 3.17
C ILE A 106 8.61 -4.72 2.88
N GLU A 107 9.09 -4.36 1.70
CA GLU A 107 10.50 -4.47 1.36
C GLU A 107 11.31 -3.45 2.17
N PRO A 108 12.35 -3.89 2.91
CA PRO A 108 13.14 -3.00 3.76
C PRO A 108 14.00 -2.04 2.97
N LYS A 109 14.37 -2.40 1.74
CA LYS A 109 15.18 -1.56 0.84
C LYS A 109 14.30 -1.02 -0.27
N ARG A 110 14.58 0.23 -0.65
CA ARG A 110 14.03 0.80 -1.87
C ARG A 110 14.65 0.09 -3.07
N LEU A 111 13.86 -0.07 -4.12
CA LEU A 111 14.32 -0.60 -5.39
C LEU A 111 15.23 0.43 -6.06
N SER A 112 16.39 -0.02 -6.52
CA SER A 112 17.30 0.81 -7.30
C SER A 112 16.69 1.18 -8.65
N THR A 113 17.30 2.12 -9.36
CA THR A 113 16.86 2.47 -10.72
C THR A 113 16.95 1.26 -11.67
N GLU A 114 18.00 0.45 -11.54
CA GLU A 114 18.18 -0.77 -12.33
C GLU A 114 17.11 -1.84 -12.01
N GLU A 115 16.82 -2.05 -10.72
CA GLU A 115 15.79 -3.00 -10.28
C GLU A 115 14.40 -2.55 -10.74
N THR A 116 14.11 -1.26 -10.62
CA THR A 116 12.87 -0.64 -11.08
C THR A 116 12.71 -0.81 -12.59
N GLN A 117 13.76 -0.53 -13.36
CA GLN A 117 13.74 -0.72 -14.81
C GLN A 117 13.56 -2.20 -15.20
N LYS A 118 14.14 -3.13 -14.45
CA LYS A 118 13.96 -4.56 -14.71
C LYS A 118 12.51 -5.01 -14.50
N ILE A 119 11.82 -4.46 -13.48
CA ILE A 119 10.47 -4.88 -13.11
C ILE A 119 9.40 -4.15 -13.93
N LEU A 120 9.59 -2.85 -14.12
CA LEU A 120 8.59 -1.91 -14.64
C LEU A 120 8.97 -1.26 -15.98
N GLY A 121 10.20 -1.45 -16.44
CA GLY A 121 10.73 -0.77 -17.62
C GLY A 121 10.10 -1.22 -18.95
N GLU A 122 9.49 -2.40 -18.96
CA GLU A 122 8.68 -2.87 -20.08
C GLU A 122 7.19 -2.68 -19.76
N GLY A 123 6.46 -2.07 -20.70
CA GLY A 123 5.01 -1.95 -20.62
C GLY A 123 4.51 -0.61 -20.09
N ILE A 124 3.23 -0.61 -19.69
CA ILE A 124 2.51 0.57 -19.20
C ILE A 124 2.31 0.44 -17.69
N ASN A 125 2.91 1.35 -16.93
CA ASN A 125 2.62 1.52 -15.50
C ASN A 125 1.20 2.07 -15.29
N PHE A 126 0.32 1.22 -14.76
CA PHE A 126 -1.06 1.53 -14.43
C PHE A 126 -1.22 1.70 -12.91
N GLY A 127 -1.47 2.92 -12.47
CA GLY A 127 -1.61 3.27 -11.06
C GLY A 127 -3.04 3.16 -10.55
N LEU A 128 -3.27 2.26 -9.59
CA LEU A 128 -4.49 2.20 -8.80
C LEU A 128 -4.31 3.12 -7.58
N ILE A 129 -4.89 4.31 -7.63
CA ILE A 129 -4.70 5.36 -6.64
C ILE A 129 -5.71 5.20 -5.52
N PHE A 130 -5.25 5.10 -4.27
CA PHE A 130 -6.12 4.87 -3.12
C PHE A 130 -5.79 5.72 -1.89
N GLY A 131 -6.72 5.82 -0.95
CA GLY A 131 -6.50 6.50 0.34
C GLY A 131 -6.98 5.73 1.57
N ALA A 132 -7.50 4.53 1.39
CA ALA A 132 -7.83 3.60 2.46
C ALA A 132 -6.57 2.92 3.02
N GLU A 133 -6.72 2.14 4.10
CA GLU A 133 -5.64 1.36 4.68
C GLU A 133 -5.01 0.40 3.65
N SER A 134 -3.69 0.53 3.50
CA SER A 134 -2.89 -0.22 2.53
C SER A 134 -2.99 -1.74 2.68
N ILE A 135 -3.16 -2.21 3.92
CA ILE A 135 -3.26 -3.64 4.22
C ILE A 135 -4.46 -4.30 3.54
N TYR A 136 -5.55 -3.59 3.30
CA TYR A 136 -6.71 -4.14 2.60
C TYR A 136 -6.67 -3.93 1.08
N PHE A 137 -5.93 -2.93 0.62
CA PHE A 137 -5.85 -2.63 -0.80
C PHE A 137 -5.02 -3.67 -1.59
N GLN A 138 -4.24 -4.51 -0.90
CA GLN A 138 -3.43 -5.56 -1.53
C GLN A 138 -4.27 -6.51 -2.41
N ASP A 139 -5.48 -6.88 -1.97
CA ASP A 139 -6.34 -7.81 -2.71
C ASP A 139 -6.81 -7.22 -4.04
N VAL A 140 -7.04 -5.90 -4.07
CA VAL A 140 -7.39 -5.17 -5.29
C VAL A 140 -6.24 -5.20 -6.28
N VAL A 141 -5.02 -4.94 -5.81
CA VAL A 141 -3.80 -4.97 -6.64
C VAL A 141 -3.59 -6.37 -7.24
N LEU A 142 -3.73 -7.41 -6.42
CA LEU A 142 -3.61 -8.79 -6.87
C LEU A 142 -4.68 -9.13 -7.92
N ALA A 143 -5.94 -8.75 -7.70
CA ALA A 143 -7.03 -9.02 -8.63
C ALA A 143 -6.79 -8.37 -10.00
N PHE A 144 -6.36 -7.10 -10.03
CA PHE A 144 -6.01 -6.41 -11.28
C PHE A 144 -4.80 -7.03 -11.97
N GLN A 145 -3.79 -7.48 -11.23
CA GLN A 145 -2.63 -8.16 -11.82
C GLN A 145 -3.01 -9.52 -12.41
N VAL A 146 -3.90 -10.27 -11.75
CA VAL A 146 -4.43 -11.54 -12.26
C VAL A 146 -5.25 -11.31 -13.53
N ASP A 147 -6.07 -10.26 -13.58
CA ASP A 147 -6.81 -9.89 -14.79
C ASP A 147 -5.86 -9.49 -15.92
N GLU A 148 -4.86 -8.65 -15.66
CA GLU A 148 -3.82 -8.31 -16.64
C GLU A 148 -3.19 -9.57 -17.22
N PHE A 149 -2.74 -10.48 -16.37
CA PHE A 149 -2.06 -11.69 -16.81
C PHE A 149 -2.98 -12.63 -17.61
N SER A 150 -4.25 -12.74 -17.19
CA SER A 150 -5.22 -13.66 -17.81
C SER A 150 -5.82 -13.12 -19.10
N SER A 151 -5.96 -11.80 -19.20
CA SER A 151 -6.65 -11.09 -20.28
C SER A 151 -5.69 -10.47 -21.30
N ARG A 152 -4.38 -10.39 -21.01
CA ARG A 152 -3.37 -9.83 -21.93
C ARG A 152 -3.33 -10.61 -23.25
N PRO A 153 -3.53 -9.95 -24.39
CA PRO A 153 -3.36 -10.57 -25.70
C PRO A 153 -1.91 -11.07 -25.89
N LEU A 154 -1.72 -12.15 -26.66
CA LEU A 154 -0.38 -12.74 -26.92
C LEU A 154 0.66 -11.76 -27.49
N ARG A 155 0.21 -10.67 -28.13
CA ARG A 155 1.06 -9.59 -28.68
C ARG A 155 0.83 -8.24 -28.00
N GLY A 156 0.08 -8.22 -26.89
CA GLY A 156 -0.14 -7.03 -26.09
C GLY A 156 1.10 -6.71 -25.25
N GLY A 157 1.39 -5.42 -25.07
CA GLY A 157 2.37 -4.99 -24.08
C GLY A 157 1.93 -5.35 -22.67
N LYS A 158 2.88 -5.54 -21.76
CA LYS A 158 2.61 -5.74 -20.34
C LYS A 158 1.96 -4.48 -19.74
N VAL A 159 1.04 -4.67 -18.80
CA VAL A 159 0.61 -3.59 -17.90
C VAL A 159 1.17 -3.89 -16.52
N ASN A 160 1.92 -2.95 -15.96
CA ASN A 160 2.43 -3.06 -14.60
C ASN A 160 1.39 -2.44 -13.66
N VAL A 161 0.71 -3.27 -12.87
CA VAL A 161 -0.31 -2.81 -11.92
C VAL A 161 0.38 -2.33 -10.64
N LEU A 162 0.19 -1.05 -10.30
CA LEU A 162 0.80 -0.38 -9.15
C LEU A 162 -0.31 0.09 -8.21
N GLY A 163 -0.41 -0.46 -6.99
CA GLY A 163 -1.24 0.14 -5.95
C GLY A 163 -0.53 1.32 -5.32
N VAL A 164 -1.02 2.55 -5.47
CA VAL A 164 -0.33 3.76 -4.98
C VAL A 164 -1.23 4.53 -4.02
N HIS A 165 -0.85 4.59 -2.75
CA HIS A 165 -1.55 5.44 -1.79
C HIS A 165 -1.35 6.92 -2.17
N LEU A 166 -2.35 7.77 -1.92
CA LEU A 166 -2.29 9.19 -2.30
C LEU A 166 -1.09 9.93 -1.68
N ASP A 167 -0.68 9.56 -0.47
CA ASP A 167 0.52 10.11 0.20
C ASP A 167 1.85 9.60 -0.38
N TRP A 168 1.80 8.67 -1.34
CA TRP A 168 2.98 8.12 -2.03
C TRP A 168 3.17 8.71 -3.42
N LEU A 169 2.36 9.71 -3.78
CA LEU A 169 2.50 10.47 -5.01
C LEU A 169 3.39 11.70 -4.79
N THR A 170 4.23 12.00 -5.76
CA THR A 170 4.87 13.32 -5.87
C THR A 170 3.84 14.37 -6.29
N GLU A 171 4.21 15.65 -6.20
CA GLU A 171 3.40 16.75 -6.73
C GLU A 171 3.13 16.64 -8.24
N LYS A 172 3.94 15.85 -8.96
CA LYS A 172 3.78 15.56 -10.39
C LYS A 172 2.95 14.31 -10.68
N GLY A 173 2.43 13.64 -9.66
CA GLY A 173 1.68 12.40 -9.81
C GLY A 173 2.53 11.15 -10.07
N GLU A 174 3.83 11.19 -9.79
CA GLU A 174 4.73 10.04 -9.88
C GLU A 174 4.73 9.25 -8.57
N ALA A 175 4.95 7.93 -8.61
CA ALA A 175 4.92 7.10 -7.42
C ALA A 175 6.31 6.98 -6.77
N VAL A 176 6.44 7.35 -5.49
CA VAL A 176 7.66 7.08 -4.69
C VAL A 176 7.62 5.73 -3.99
N ARG A 177 6.45 5.09 -3.97
CA ARG A 177 6.19 3.79 -3.35
C ARG A 177 4.96 3.18 -4.00
N ALA A 178 4.90 1.85 -4.07
CA ALA A 178 3.74 1.13 -4.57
C ALA A 178 3.60 -0.25 -3.92
N LEU A 179 2.38 -0.77 -3.96
CA LEU A 179 2.09 -2.19 -3.85
C LEU A 179 2.32 -2.84 -5.23
N LEU A 180 3.08 -3.92 -5.25
CA LEU A 180 3.42 -4.72 -6.43
C LEU A 180 3.13 -6.19 -6.17
N VAL A 181 2.83 -6.94 -7.22
CA VAL A 181 2.79 -8.40 -7.17
C VAL A 181 4.13 -8.96 -7.64
N ASP A 182 4.72 -9.85 -6.84
CA ASP A 182 5.96 -10.53 -7.20
C ASP A 182 5.72 -11.80 -8.05
N GLU A 183 6.81 -12.46 -8.45
CA GLU A 183 6.75 -13.70 -9.25
C GLU A 183 6.07 -14.86 -8.51
N SER A 184 5.95 -14.79 -7.19
CA SER A 184 5.26 -15.77 -6.35
C SER A 184 3.77 -15.43 -6.14
N TRP A 185 3.25 -14.44 -6.88
CA TRP A 185 1.87 -13.93 -6.75
C TRP A 185 1.55 -13.34 -5.37
N ARG A 186 2.57 -12.83 -4.67
CA ARG A 186 2.41 -12.16 -3.38
C ARG A 186 2.47 -10.65 -3.58
N VAL A 187 1.60 -9.94 -2.88
CA VAL A 187 1.65 -8.48 -2.86
C VAL A 187 2.72 -8.03 -1.87
N LYS A 188 3.53 -7.08 -2.29
CA LYS A 188 4.53 -6.43 -1.46
C LYS A 188 4.54 -4.93 -1.67
N GLU A 189 4.76 -4.20 -0.59
CA GLU A 189 5.02 -2.77 -0.62
C GLU A 189 6.51 -2.53 -0.89
N VAL A 190 6.80 -1.71 -1.91
CA VAL A 190 8.17 -1.33 -2.26
C VAL A 190 8.29 0.19 -2.35
N GLY A 191 9.38 0.73 -1.81
CA GLY A 191 9.79 2.10 -2.11
C GLY A 191 10.68 2.14 -3.35
N PHE A 192 10.72 3.28 -4.04
CA PHE A 192 11.62 3.50 -5.18
C PHE A 192 12.68 4.56 -4.82
N GLU A 193 13.91 4.37 -5.28
CA GLU A 193 14.95 5.41 -5.14
C GLU A 193 14.64 6.65 -6.00
N ALA A 194 14.13 6.43 -7.22
CA ALA A 194 13.60 7.45 -8.11
C ALA A 194 12.09 7.26 -8.27
N ALA A 195 11.33 8.37 -8.31
CA ALA A 195 9.88 8.29 -8.49
C ALA A 195 9.55 7.65 -9.85
N VAL A 196 8.56 6.76 -9.85
CA VAL A 196 8.14 6.00 -11.03
C VAL A 196 7.01 6.75 -11.75
N PRO A 197 7.13 7.01 -13.06
CA PRO A 197 6.06 7.63 -13.82
C PRO A 197 4.88 6.67 -13.97
N LEU A 198 3.68 7.22 -13.79
CA LEU A 198 2.41 6.54 -14.07
C LEU A 198 1.92 7.00 -15.44
N HIS A 199 1.49 6.06 -16.28
CA HIS A 199 1.01 6.39 -17.63
C HIS A 199 -0.51 6.47 -17.68
N VAL A 200 -1.16 5.59 -16.92
CA VAL A 200 -2.61 5.51 -16.76
C VAL A 200 -2.89 5.39 -15.28
N VAL A 201 -3.96 6.01 -14.80
CA VAL A 201 -4.39 5.92 -13.40
C VAL A 201 -5.89 5.67 -13.28
N GLN A 202 -6.26 4.99 -12.20
CA GLN A 202 -7.64 4.82 -11.77
C GLN A 202 -7.71 5.12 -10.27
N THR A 203 -8.58 6.04 -9.86
CA THR A 203 -8.76 6.39 -8.45
C THR A 203 -9.84 5.53 -7.83
N LEU A 204 -9.52 4.87 -6.72
CA LEU A 204 -10.37 3.91 -6.01
C LEU A 204 -10.24 4.12 -4.50
N HIS A 205 -11.30 3.85 -3.74
CA HIS A 205 -11.24 3.73 -2.27
C HIS A 205 -10.58 4.95 -1.58
N LEU A 206 -11.09 6.14 -1.87
CA LEU A 206 -10.70 7.35 -1.14
C LEU A 206 -11.44 7.45 0.20
N PRO A 207 -10.91 8.19 1.18
CA PRO A 207 -11.59 8.43 2.45
C PRO A 207 -12.92 9.17 2.25
N PHE A 208 -14.02 8.54 2.64
CA PHE A 208 -15.39 9.05 2.44
C PHE A 208 -15.58 10.51 2.87
N SER A 209 -15.00 10.92 4.01
CA SER A 209 -15.18 12.26 4.56
C SER A 209 -14.59 13.39 3.69
N ARG A 210 -13.73 13.06 2.73
CA ARG A 210 -13.06 14.02 1.84
C ARG A 210 -12.98 13.51 0.39
N GLU A 211 -13.75 12.49 0.05
CA GLU A 211 -13.63 11.75 -1.21
C GLU A 211 -13.73 12.67 -2.43
N THR A 212 -14.77 13.51 -2.48
CA THR A 212 -14.99 14.47 -3.58
C THR A 212 -13.82 15.44 -3.76
N ASP A 213 -13.38 16.09 -2.68
CA ASP A 213 -12.29 17.06 -2.75
C ASP A 213 -10.95 16.41 -3.12
N LEU A 214 -10.69 15.21 -2.60
CA LEU A 214 -9.48 14.46 -2.91
C LEU A 214 -9.49 13.98 -4.36
N HIS A 215 -10.61 13.44 -4.85
CA HIS A 215 -10.72 12.96 -6.23
C HIS A 215 -10.56 14.09 -7.24
N ARG A 216 -11.17 15.26 -6.97
CA ARG A 216 -10.98 16.45 -7.80
C ARG A 216 -9.51 16.86 -7.85
N ARG A 217 -8.87 17.03 -6.68
CA ARG A 217 -7.45 17.41 -6.60
C ARG A 217 -6.55 16.43 -7.33
N LEU A 218 -6.75 15.14 -7.13
CA LEU A 218 -5.99 14.10 -7.83
C LEU A 218 -6.22 14.18 -9.34
N SER A 219 -7.46 14.36 -9.77
CA SER A 219 -7.79 14.46 -11.20
C SER A 219 -7.14 15.68 -11.87
N ASP A 220 -7.08 16.81 -11.17
CA ASP A 220 -6.38 18.01 -11.64
C ASP A 220 -4.86 17.74 -11.71
N THR A 221 -4.25 17.17 -10.67
CA THR A 221 -2.82 16.80 -10.67
C THR A 221 -2.47 15.90 -11.86
N PHE A 222 -3.27 14.86 -12.12
CA PHE A 222 -3.01 13.93 -13.22
C PHE A 222 -3.24 14.57 -14.58
N ARG A 223 -4.23 15.48 -14.71
CA ARG A 223 -4.45 16.25 -15.93
C ARG A 223 -3.26 17.15 -16.24
N ASP A 224 -2.78 17.90 -15.25
CA ASP A 224 -1.65 18.82 -15.40
C ASP A 224 -0.35 18.08 -15.75
N ALA A 225 -0.18 16.87 -15.22
CA ALA A 225 0.93 15.98 -15.55
C ALA A 225 0.77 15.23 -16.90
N GLY A 226 -0.38 15.36 -17.58
CA GLY A 226 -0.66 14.65 -18.84
C GLY A 226 -0.88 13.13 -18.68
N ILE A 227 -1.25 12.68 -17.48
CA ILE A 227 -1.49 11.27 -17.17
C ILE A 227 -2.94 10.89 -17.52
N VAL A 228 -3.11 9.77 -18.21
CA VAL A 228 -4.44 9.29 -18.64
C VAL A 228 -5.22 8.78 -17.44
N GLN A 229 -6.48 9.19 -17.31
CA GLN A 229 -7.35 8.79 -16.20
C GLN A 229 -8.47 7.90 -16.69
N VAL A 230 -8.67 6.75 -16.04
CA VAL A 230 -9.81 5.85 -16.30
C VAL A 230 -11.11 6.48 -15.80
N ASN A 231 -11.06 7.13 -14.64
CA ASN A 231 -12.21 7.77 -13.99
C ASN A 231 -11.86 9.19 -13.51
N PRO A 232 -11.72 10.17 -14.43
CA PRO A 232 -11.51 11.56 -14.03
C PRO A 232 -12.73 12.06 -13.26
N TYR A 233 -12.49 12.97 -12.30
CA TYR A 233 -13.52 13.50 -11.40
C TYR A 233 -14.79 13.97 -12.14
N GLU A 234 -14.67 14.72 -13.23
CA GLU A 234 -15.84 15.26 -13.94
C GLU A 234 -16.74 14.16 -14.53
N ALA A 235 -16.14 13.06 -14.98
CA ALA A 235 -16.90 11.92 -15.50
C ALA A 235 -17.55 11.12 -14.37
N SER A 236 -16.85 10.95 -13.24
CA SER A 236 -17.37 10.27 -12.06
C SER A 236 -18.50 11.05 -11.38
N GLU A 237 -18.34 12.36 -11.19
CA GLU A 237 -19.37 13.24 -10.62
C GLU A 237 -20.65 13.20 -11.45
N ARG A 238 -20.52 13.23 -12.78
CA ARG A 238 -21.68 13.10 -13.68
C ARG A 238 -22.36 11.73 -13.57
N ALA A 239 -21.61 10.65 -13.39
CA ALA A 239 -22.17 9.31 -13.26
C ALA A 239 -22.92 9.12 -11.93
N ASP A 240 -22.49 9.79 -10.86
CA ASP A 240 -23.13 9.75 -9.55
C ASP A 240 -24.37 10.65 -9.43
N ASP A 241 -24.57 11.60 -10.36
CA ASP A 241 -25.82 12.36 -10.45
C ASP A 241 -26.93 11.47 -11.01
N LYS A 242 -27.68 10.87 -10.07
CA LYS A 242 -28.86 10.05 -10.35
C LYS A 242 -29.93 10.81 -11.12
N ALA A 243 -30.14 12.10 -10.84
CA ALA A 243 -31.18 12.89 -11.50
C ALA A 243 -30.81 13.14 -12.97
N TRP A 244 -29.55 13.50 -13.22
CA TRP A 244 -29.01 13.69 -14.57
C TRP A 244 -28.98 12.38 -15.37
N THR A 245 -28.60 11.27 -14.74
CA THR A 245 -28.62 9.94 -15.36
C THR A 245 -30.04 9.53 -15.76
N HIS A 246 -31.03 9.79 -14.90
CA HIS A 246 -32.45 9.58 -15.23
C HIS A 246 -32.93 10.47 -16.38
N GLU A 247 -32.49 11.74 -16.43
CA GLU A 247 -32.87 12.67 -17.50
C GLU A 247 -32.28 12.26 -18.86
N LEU A 248 -31.01 11.83 -18.90
CA LEU A 248 -30.38 11.26 -20.09
C LEU A 248 -31.09 9.99 -20.57
N TRP A 249 -31.46 9.10 -19.66
CA TRP A 249 -32.22 7.89 -20.00
C TRP A 249 -33.56 8.22 -20.66
N LEU A 250 -34.25 9.25 -20.17
CA LEU A 250 -35.54 9.70 -20.72
C LEU A 250 -35.40 10.37 -22.10
N ARG A 251 -34.25 11.00 -22.38
CA ARG A 251 -33.96 11.66 -23.67
C ARG A 251 -33.43 10.71 -24.77
N CYS A 252 -33.00 9.51 -24.40
CA CYS A 252 -32.53 8.48 -25.34
C CYS A 252 -33.63 7.47 -25.75
N ARG A 253 -34.89 7.75 -25.42
CA ARG A 253 -36.08 7.10 -26.01
C ARG A 253 -36.63 7.95 -27.15
#